data_AF-A0A522DPD7-F1
#
_entry.id   AF-A0A522DPD7-F1
#
_cell.length_a   1.000
_cell.length_b   1.000
_cell.length_c   1.000
_cell.angle_alpha   90.00
_cell.angle_beta   90.00
_cell.angle_gamma   90.00
#
_symmetry.space_group_name_H-M   'P 1'
#
loop_
_entity.id
_entity.type
_entity.pdbx_description
1 polymer ?
#
loop_
_entity_poly.entity_id
_entity_poly.type
_entity_poly.pdbx_seq_one_letter_code
_entity_poly.pdbx_strand_id
1 'polypeptide(L)' 'MENRKLRMGMIGGGKDAFIGSIHRYAINMDGQVELVAGALSINPE' A
#
# COMPACT_ATOMS: atom_id res chain seq x y z
N MET A 1 -10.25 0.28 23.79
CA MET A 1 -9.20 0.59 22.81
C MET A 1 -9.89 0.71 21.47
N GLU A 2 -9.86 1.88 20.83
CA GLU A 2 -10.44 2.01 19.48
C GLU A 2 -9.76 1.04 18.53
N ASN A 3 -10.56 0.37 17.70
CA ASN A 3 -10.09 -0.57 16.70
C ASN A 3 -9.55 0.23 15.49
N ARG A 4 -8.39 0.86 15.68
CA ARG A 4 -7.76 1.74 14.69
C ARG A 4 -7.06 0.90 13.63
N LYS A 5 -7.28 1.23 12.36
CA LYS A 5 -6.53 0.62 11.24
C LYS A 5 -5.03 0.88 11.36
N LEU A 6 -4.22 -0.10 10.97
CA LEU A 6 -2.78 0.05 10.84
C LEU A 6 -2.48 1.01 9.69
N ARG A 7 -1.70 2.06 9.96
CA ARG A 7 -1.25 3.00 8.92
C ARG A 7 0.08 2.51 8.35
N MET A 8 0.12 2.25 7.05
CA MET A 8 1.28 1.68 6.36
C MET A 8 1.77 2.61 5.24
N GLY A 9 3.07 2.58 4.97
CA GLY A 9 3.66 3.13 3.74
C GLY A 9 4.21 2.00 2.84
N MET A 10 4.26 2.22 1.52
CA MET A 10 4.80 1.25 0.55
C MET A 10 5.97 1.83 -0.25
N ILE A 11 7.02 1.03 -0.46
CA ILE A 11 8.19 1.40 -1.27
C ILE A 11 8.30 0.42 -2.45
N GLY A 12 8.43 0.95 -3.66
CA GLY A 12 8.33 0.17 -4.90
C GLY A 12 6.89 -0.23 -5.22
N GLY A 13 6.70 -1.16 -6.15
CA GLY A 13 5.35 -1.65 -6.49
C GLY A 13 4.49 -0.64 -7.26
N GLY A 14 5.09 0.25 -8.06
CA GLY A 14 4.40 1.24 -8.90
C GLY A 14 3.42 0.69 -9.94
N LYS A 15 3.01 1.53 -10.88
CA LYS A 15 1.91 1.26 -11.81
C LYS A 15 2.11 -0.02 -12.63
N ASP A 16 3.35 -0.29 -13.05
CA ASP A 16 3.68 -1.40 -13.94
C ASP A 16 4.12 -2.67 -13.18
N ALA A 17 4.16 -2.61 -11.85
CA ALA A 17 4.61 -3.72 -11.03
C ALA A 17 3.45 -4.66 -10.71
N PHE A 18 3.49 -5.88 -11.27
CA PHE A 18 2.55 -6.96 -10.95
C PHE A 18 2.44 -7.20 -9.44
N ILE A 19 3.57 -7.23 -8.72
CA ILE A 19 3.56 -7.47 -7.28
C ILE A 19 2.94 -6.31 -6.48
N GLY A 20 3.02 -5.08 -7.00
CA GLY A 20 2.46 -3.90 -6.35
C GLY A 20 0.95 -3.94 -6.27
N SER A 21 0.27 -4.41 -7.31
CA SER A 21 -1.19 -4.55 -7.31
C SER A 21 -1.64 -5.64 -6.34
N ILE A 22 -0.94 -6.79 -6.29
CA ILE A 22 -1.23 -7.88 -5.34
C ILE A 22 -1.11 -7.41 -3.88
N HIS A 23 -0.04 -6.68 -3.54
CA HIS A 23 0.15 -6.16 -2.18
C HIS A 23 -0.95 -5.16 -1.80
N ARG A 24 -1.34 -4.25 -2.70
CA ARG A 24 -2.46 -3.31 -2.46
C ARG A 24 -3.78 -4.04 -2.25
N TYR A 25 -4.03 -5.13 -2.99
CA TYR A 25 -5.20 -5.98 -2.76
C TYR A 25 -5.18 -6.62 -1.38
N ALA A 26 -4.06 -7.24 -1.00
CA ALA A 26 -3.91 -7.87 0.31
C ALA A 26 -4.08 -6.88 1.46
N ILE A 27 -3.47 -5.70 1.37
CA ILE A 27 -3.56 -4.61 2.36
C ILE A 27 -5.02 -4.21 2.62
N ASN A 28 -5.87 -4.21 1.59
CA ASN A 28 -7.27 -3.79 1.71
C ASN A 28 -8.24 -4.94 2.02
N MET A 29 -7.79 -6.20 1.99
CA MET A 29 -8.67 -7.37 1.94
C MET A 29 -9.52 -7.57 3.20
N ASP A 30 -8.94 -7.34 4.38
CA ASP A 30 -9.61 -7.52 5.67
C ASP A 30 -10.03 -6.21 6.34
N GLY A 31 -9.77 -5.07 5.67
CA GLY A 31 -10.08 -3.74 6.16
C GLY A 31 -9.27 -3.28 7.38
N GLN A 32 -8.22 -3.99 7.78
CA GLN A 32 -7.42 -3.69 8.98
C GLN A 32 -6.28 -2.69 8.72
N VAL A 33 -5.89 -2.50 7.47
CA VAL A 33 -4.75 -1.64 7.09
C VAL A 33 -5.22 -0.49 6.19
N GLU A 34 -4.56 0.65 6.34
CA GLU A 34 -4.72 1.84 5.51
C GLU A 34 -3.34 2.23 4.95
N LEU A 35 -3.22 2.27 3.62
CA LEU A 35 -2.02 2.74 2.94
C LEU A 35 -2.04 4.28 2.88
N VAL A 36 -1.16 4.93 3.64
CA VAL A 36 -1.19 6.40 3.85
C VAL A 36 -0.01 7.15 3.20
N ALA A 37 0.99 6.44 2.70
CA ALA A 37 2.16 7.01 2.05
C ALA A 37 2.77 6.03 1.03
N GLY A 38 3.55 6.54 0.08
CA GLY A 38 4.30 5.69 -0.83
C GLY A 38 5.44 6.37 -1.58
N ALA A 39 6.51 5.63 -1.79
CA ALA A 39 7.60 5.93 -2.72
C ALA A 39 7.62 4.83 -3.79
N LEU A 40 6.71 4.95 -4.76
CA LEU A 40 6.30 3.84 -5.63
C LEU A 40 7.19 3.67 -6.88
N SER A 41 7.96 4.71 -7.20
CA SER A 41 8.86 4.81 -8.34
C SER A 41 9.99 5.78 -7.99
N ILE A 42 11.14 5.59 -8.63
CA ILE A 42 12.22 6.59 -8.63
C ILE A 42 11.94 7.74 -9.60
N ASN A 43 11.12 7.47 -10.61
CA ASN A 43 10.62 8.47 -11.55
C ASN A 43 9.43 9.18 -10.91
N PRO A 44 9.44 10.52 -10.82
CA PRO A 44 8.40 11.29 -10.14
C PRO A 44 7.10 11.42 -10.94
N GLU A 45 7.13 11.20 -12.25
CA GLU A 45 5.93 11.02 -13.10
C GLU A 45 5.09 9.78 -12.74
#